data_AF-A0A957BK44-F1
#
_entry.id   AF-A0A957BK44-F1
#
_cell.length_a   1.000
_cell.length_b   1.000
_cell.length_c   1.000
_cell.angle_alpha   90.00
_cell.angle_beta   90.00
_cell.angle_gamma   90.00
#
_symmetry.space_group_name_H-M   'P 1'
#
loop_
_entity.id
_entity.type
_entity.pdbx_description
1 polymer ?
#
loop_
_entity_poly.entity_id
_entity_poly.type
_entity_poly.pdbx_seq_one_letter_code
_entity_poly.pdbx_strand_id
1 'polypeptide(L)'
;MSTLQSSIPINSSTRLLDKYVLPKVALTVITIASFIGTWLTMSTHGAGTWSQVGIRWLHLISFATLAGGFMWKGLFAHPAQKVAQQPYFAQFTAASFTRFRRLTQIALPIFALTAVYDLLRFIEWGVGWVAEAEIYLLAMIVLAAGVDAYGSRPKNPFAQRNLARFILLLLMLNALVQAGFDVRLAQGGGTWPLLVRWLHLAAFGLWLGGAVWNIFITVPAARDIVSLPVVVAASQQLEHFRVAVRLILPTLIITGFVQAYRYVGFNLNALTASTFGWLILTKLLLIGVLIVVFLTCPMWRACSPISGMCKIDDLYAKEQK
;
A
#
# COMPACT_ATOMS: atom_id res chain seq x y z
N MET A 1 -24.49 19.44 -19.52
CA MET A 1 -23.80 19.12 -18.25
C MET A 1 -24.42 19.97 -17.16
N SER A 2 -25.30 19.40 -16.34
CA SER A 2 -25.91 20.11 -15.21
C SER A 2 -24.96 20.05 -14.02
N THR A 3 -24.43 21.19 -13.61
CA THR A 3 -23.68 21.37 -12.38
C THR A 3 -24.63 21.25 -11.20
N LEU A 4 -24.63 20.09 -10.52
CA LEU A 4 -25.27 19.93 -9.22
C LEU A 4 -24.52 20.82 -8.21
N GLN A 5 -25.06 22.01 -7.94
CA GLN A 5 -24.54 22.95 -6.95
C GLN A 5 -24.99 22.51 -5.55
N SER A 6 -24.02 22.23 -4.69
CA SER A 6 -24.22 22.04 -3.24
C SER A 6 -24.39 23.41 -2.58
N SER A 7 -25.52 23.63 -1.90
CA SER A 7 -25.93 24.90 -1.28
C SER A 7 -25.33 25.19 0.11
N ILE A 8 -24.26 24.50 0.50
CA ILE A 8 -23.66 24.68 1.84
C ILE A 8 -22.47 25.64 1.76
N PRO A 9 -22.51 26.81 2.41
CA PRO A 9 -21.39 27.75 2.41
C PRO A 9 -20.18 27.16 3.15
N ILE A 10 -19.04 27.09 2.46
CA ILE A 10 -17.77 26.59 3.01
C ILE A 10 -17.01 27.78 3.58
N ASN A 11 -16.96 27.89 4.91
CA ASN A 11 -16.23 28.97 5.57
C ASN A 11 -14.73 28.65 5.60
N SER A 12 -13.93 29.56 5.04
CA SER A 12 -12.49 29.43 4.85
C SER A 12 -11.71 29.96 6.06
N SER A 13 -11.28 29.08 6.97
CA SER A 13 -10.14 29.43 7.86
C SER A 13 -9.42 28.18 8.37
N THR A 14 -8.23 27.95 7.81
CA THR A 14 -6.96 27.48 8.41
C THR A 14 -6.88 26.33 9.45
N ARG A 15 -7.95 25.85 10.10
CA ARG A 15 -7.92 24.68 11.01
C ARG A 15 -8.26 23.34 10.34
N LEU A 16 -8.67 23.34 9.08
CA LEU A 16 -9.04 22.11 8.33
C LEU A 16 -7.83 21.36 7.75
N LEU A 17 -6.65 21.98 7.72
CA LEU A 17 -5.46 21.44 7.04
C LEU A 17 -4.51 20.65 7.97
N ASP A 18 -4.58 20.83 9.29
CA ASP A 18 -3.69 20.15 10.25
C ASP A 18 -4.03 18.67 10.51
N LYS A 19 -5.23 18.20 10.13
CA LYS A 19 -5.62 16.79 10.30
C LYS A 19 -4.87 15.80 9.40
N TYR A 20 -3.99 16.29 8.52
CA TYR A 20 -3.25 15.49 7.53
C TYR A 20 -1.78 15.25 7.87
N VAL A 21 -1.28 15.81 8.97
CA VAL A 21 0.13 15.64 9.35
C VAL A 21 0.37 14.19 9.82
N LEU A 22 -0.49 13.64 10.66
CA LEU A 22 -0.30 12.29 11.23
C LEU A 22 -0.25 11.16 10.19
N PRO A 23 -1.15 11.09 9.18
CA PRO A 23 -1.01 10.08 8.11
C PRO A 23 0.27 10.22 7.30
N LYS A 24 0.73 11.46 7.05
CA LYS A 24 2.01 11.70 6.36
C LYS A 24 3.19 11.28 7.21
N VAL A 25 3.18 11.58 8.51
CA VAL A 25 4.19 11.12 9.46
C VAL A 25 4.24 9.58 9.49
N ALA A 26 3.08 8.91 9.58
CA ALA A 26 3.01 7.45 9.53
C ALA A 26 3.62 6.89 8.23
N LEU A 27 3.30 7.51 7.08
CA LEU A 27 3.88 7.14 5.79
C LEU A 27 5.41 7.33 5.78
N THR A 28 5.93 8.45 6.28
CA THR A 28 7.36 8.70 6.37
C THR A 28 8.04 7.65 7.26
N VAL A 29 7.49 7.37 8.43
CA VAL A 29 8.03 6.40 9.39
C VAL A 29 8.10 5.01 8.77
N ILE A 30 7.04 4.52 8.11
CA ILE A 30 7.13 3.22 7.45
C ILE A 30 8.12 3.23 6.29
N THR A 31 8.21 4.33 5.55
CA THR A 31 9.07 4.43 4.38
C THR A 31 10.52 4.26 4.82
N ILE A 32 10.92 4.92 5.91
CA ILE A 32 12.23 4.74 6.56
C ILE A 32 12.39 3.32 7.11
N ALA A 33 11.38 2.79 7.82
CA ALA A 33 11.45 1.44 8.40
C ALA A 33 11.58 0.35 7.31
N SER A 34 10.98 0.56 6.14
CA SER A 34 11.10 -0.32 4.98
C SER A 34 12.47 -0.25 4.32
N PHE A 35 13.08 0.94 4.27
CA PHE A 35 14.44 1.13 3.80
C PHE A 35 15.43 0.37 4.70
N ILE A 36 15.32 0.55 6.02
CA ILE A 36 16.12 -0.19 7.00
C ILE A 36 15.88 -1.71 6.89
N GLY A 37 14.63 -2.13 6.72
CA GLY A 37 14.30 -3.54 6.49
C GLY A 37 14.93 -4.13 5.21
N THR A 38 14.99 -3.32 4.16
CA THR A 38 15.65 -3.68 2.91
C THR A 38 17.15 -3.78 3.11
N TRP A 39 17.75 -2.81 3.81
CA TRP A 39 19.17 -2.81 4.17
C TRP A 39 19.55 -4.07 4.94
N LEU A 40 18.76 -4.43 5.96
CA LEU A 40 18.93 -5.66 6.74
C LEU A 40 18.90 -6.90 5.85
N THR A 41 17.87 -7.02 5.00
CA THR A 41 17.74 -8.17 4.08
C THR A 41 18.95 -8.25 3.15
N MET A 42 19.29 -7.16 2.48
CA MET A 42 20.37 -7.12 1.50
C MET A 42 21.75 -7.38 2.13
N SER A 43 21.96 -6.96 3.38
CA SER A 43 23.19 -7.31 4.12
C SER A 43 23.33 -8.82 4.33
N THR A 44 22.22 -9.55 4.51
CA THR A 44 22.26 -11.03 4.63
C THR A 44 22.59 -11.73 3.32
N HIS A 45 22.43 -11.03 2.19
CA HIS A 45 22.86 -11.53 0.87
C HIS A 45 24.33 -11.19 0.56
N GLY A 46 25.05 -10.53 1.49
CA GLY A 46 26.38 -9.97 1.23
C GLY A 46 26.37 -8.71 0.36
N ALA A 47 25.21 -8.07 0.17
CA ALA A 47 25.00 -6.97 -0.78
C ALA A 47 24.55 -5.68 -0.08
N GLY A 48 25.43 -5.10 0.75
CA GLY A 48 25.13 -3.96 1.62
C GLY A 48 25.46 -2.57 1.07
N THR A 49 25.74 -2.43 -0.24
CA THR A 49 26.09 -1.11 -0.81
C THR A 49 24.85 -0.24 -1.02
N TRP A 50 25.00 1.09 -0.94
CA TRP A 50 23.90 2.04 -1.10
C TRP A 50 23.13 1.88 -2.41
N SER A 51 23.81 1.59 -3.52
CA SER A 51 23.17 1.38 -4.82
C SER A 51 22.31 0.11 -4.83
N GLN A 52 22.84 -1.00 -4.31
CA GLN A 52 22.13 -2.29 -4.25
C GLN A 52 20.88 -2.19 -3.35
N VAL A 53 21.02 -1.56 -2.18
CA VAL A 53 19.90 -1.37 -1.25
C VAL A 53 18.88 -0.39 -1.80
N GLY A 54 19.33 0.74 -2.37
CA GLY A 54 18.46 1.76 -2.94
C GLY A 54 17.60 1.23 -4.08
N ILE A 55 18.18 0.46 -5.00
CA ILE A 55 17.45 -0.14 -6.12
C ILE A 55 16.42 -1.17 -5.62
N ARG A 56 16.83 -2.07 -4.70
CA ARG A 56 15.91 -3.05 -4.11
C ARG A 56 14.76 -2.38 -3.38
N TRP A 57 15.05 -1.32 -2.63
CA TRP A 57 14.04 -0.58 -1.89
C TRP A 57 13.07 0.11 -2.86
N LEU A 58 13.57 0.73 -3.93
CA LEU A 58 12.73 1.35 -4.96
C LEU A 58 11.83 0.33 -5.66
N HIS A 59 12.34 -0.88 -5.92
CA HIS A 59 11.53 -2.00 -6.40
C HIS A 59 10.38 -2.32 -5.43
N LEU A 60 10.69 -2.50 -4.14
CA LEU A 60 9.68 -2.83 -3.13
C LEU A 60 8.65 -1.71 -2.90
N ILE A 61 9.05 -0.43 -2.98
CA ILE A 61 8.15 0.73 -2.87
C ILE A 61 7.21 0.83 -4.09
N SER A 62 7.75 0.64 -5.30
CA SER A 62 6.94 0.65 -6.52
C SER A 62 5.98 -0.55 -6.56
N PHE A 63 6.46 -1.74 -6.22
CA PHE A 63 5.64 -2.94 -5.97
C PHE A 63 4.50 -2.65 -4.99
N ALA A 64 4.80 -2.10 -3.81
CA ALA A 64 3.82 -1.81 -2.78
C ALA A 64 2.76 -0.82 -3.26
N THR A 65 3.19 0.24 -3.95
CA THR A 65 2.31 1.27 -4.52
C THR A 65 1.32 0.64 -5.51
N LEU A 66 1.80 -0.23 -6.39
CA LEU A 66 0.95 -0.94 -7.35
C LEU A 66 0.01 -1.93 -6.63
N ALA A 67 0.54 -2.76 -5.73
CA ALA A 67 -0.22 -3.79 -5.03
C ALA A 67 -1.36 -3.20 -4.20
N GLY A 68 -1.10 -2.20 -3.35
CA GLY A 68 -2.15 -1.59 -2.55
C GLY A 68 -3.15 -0.78 -3.38
N GLY A 69 -2.72 -0.18 -4.50
CA GLY A 69 -3.63 0.53 -5.39
C GLY A 69 -4.55 -0.40 -6.19
N PHE A 70 -4.03 -1.52 -6.69
CA PHE A 70 -4.84 -2.56 -7.35
C PHE A 70 -5.72 -3.33 -6.37
N MET A 71 -5.30 -3.48 -5.10
CA MET A 71 -6.18 -3.94 -4.01
C MET A 71 -7.38 -3.01 -3.85
N TRP A 72 -7.16 -1.71 -3.73
CA TRP A 72 -8.25 -0.74 -3.61
C TRP A 72 -9.20 -0.78 -4.80
N LYS A 73 -8.63 -0.73 -6.00
CA LYS A 73 -9.37 -0.74 -7.26
C LYS A 73 -10.18 -2.02 -7.46
N GLY A 74 -9.59 -3.19 -7.17
CA GLY A 74 -10.22 -4.48 -7.39
C GLY A 74 -11.19 -4.91 -6.29
N LEU A 75 -10.82 -4.65 -5.03
CA LEU A 75 -11.49 -5.21 -3.86
C LEU A 75 -12.35 -4.20 -3.10
N PHE A 76 -11.99 -2.91 -3.02
CA PHE A 76 -12.70 -1.98 -2.14
C PHE A 76 -13.67 -1.05 -2.88
N ALA A 77 -13.36 -0.66 -4.11
CA ALA A 77 -14.26 0.15 -4.94
C ALA A 77 -15.51 -0.64 -5.36
N HIS A 78 -16.68 -0.27 -4.83
CA HIS A 78 -17.97 -0.89 -5.12
C HIS A 78 -19.01 0.15 -5.57
N PRO A 79 -19.98 -0.25 -6.41
CA PRO A 79 -21.13 0.59 -6.68
C PRO A 79 -21.96 0.81 -5.41
N ALA A 80 -22.68 1.92 -5.35
CA ALA A 80 -23.60 2.19 -4.24
C ALA A 80 -24.75 1.16 -4.22
N GLN A 81 -25.15 0.75 -3.01
CA GLN A 81 -26.34 -0.10 -2.82
C GLN A 81 -27.62 0.63 -3.21
N LYS A 82 -27.72 1.93 -2.89
CA LYS A 82 -28.87 2.77 -3.24
C LYS A 82 -28.70 3.33 -4.65
N VAL A 83 -29.70 3.12 -5.51
CA VAL A 83 -29.71 3.59 -6.92
C VAL A 83 -29.45 5.10 -7.02
N ALA A 84 -30.08 5.90 -6.16
CA ALA A 84 -29.92 7.36 -6.13
C ALA A 84 -28.46 7.83 -5.87
N GLN A 85 -27.62 6.99 -5.24
CA GLN A 85 -26.23 7.33 -4.92
C GLN A 85 -25.22 6.81 -5.95
N GLN A 86 -25.63 5.91 -6.85
CA GLN A 86 -24.77 5.32 -7.87
C GLN A 86 -24.01 6.34 -8.75
N PRO A 87 -24.61 7.45 -9.25
CA PRO A 87 -23.88 8.40 -10.08
C PRO A 87 -22.72 9.06 -9.32
N TYR A 88 -22.92 9.41 -8.04
CA TYR A 88 -21.88 10.01 -7.20
C TYR A 88 -20.73 9.04 -6.91
N PHE A 89 -21.06 7.77 -6.63
CA PHE A 89 -20.06 6.72 -6.40
C PHE A 89 -19.25 6.44 -7.67
N ALA A 90 -19.90 6.38 -8.82
CA ALA A 90 -19.23 6.23 -10.10
C ALA A 90 -18.32 7.43 -10.39
N GLN A 91 -18.79 8.66 -10.17
CA GLN A 91 -17.98 9.87 -10.37
C GLN A 91 -16.74 9.90 -9.47
N PHE A 92 -16.91 9.64 -8.17
CA PHE A 92 -15.81 9.57 -7.20
C PHE A 92 -14.81 8.46 -7.52
N THR A 93 -15.31 7.28 -7.90
CA THR A 93 -14.46 6.14 -8.27
C THR A 93 -13.68 6.42 -9.55
N ALA A 94 -14.31 7.02 -10.56
CA ALA A 94 -13.65 7.43 -11.79
C ALA A 94 -12.55 8.48 -11.55
N ALA A 95 -12.81 9.46 -10.66
CA ALA A 95 -11.83 10.47 -10.27
C ALA A 95 -10.64 9.87 -9.50
N SER A 96 -10.90 8.90 -8.62
CA SER A 96 -9.87 8.15 -7.90
C SER A 96 -9.03 7.30 -8.86
N PHE A 97 -9.66 6.56 -9.78
CA PHE A 97 -8.96 5.71 -10.75
C PHE A 97 -8.13 6.54 -11.73
N THR A 98 -8.59 7.74 -12.11
CA THR A 98 -7.81 8.63 -12.97
C THR A 98 -6.51 9.08 -12.30
N ARG A 99 -6.55 9.38 -11.00
CA ARG A 99 -5.35 9.72 -10.22
C ARG A 99 -4.44 8.50 -10.06
N PHE A 100 -4.99 7.35 -9.73
CA PHE A 100 -4.21 6.12 -9.60
C PHE A 100 -3.51 5.75 -10.91
N ARG A 101 -4.15 5.93 -12.07
CA ARG A 101 -3.53 5.71 -13.37
C ARG A 101 -2.28 6.58 -13.56
N ARG A 102 -2.34 7.87 -13.21
CA ARG A 102 -1.15 8.74 -13.27
C ARG A 102 -0.03 8.24 -12.37
N LEU A 103 -0.36 7.78 -11.17
CA LEU A 103 0.63 7.18 -10.27
C LEU A 103 1.20 5.87 -10.85
N THR A 104 0.36 5.05 -11.49
CA THR A 104 0.76 3.80 -12.15
C THR A 104 1.71 4.09 -13.32
N GLN A 105 1.48 5.14 -14.10
CA GLN A 105 2.37 5.56 -15.19
C GLN A 105 3.79 5.93 -14.72
N ILE A 106 3.96 6.25 -13.44
CA ILE A 106 5.26 6.53 -12.82
C ILE A 106 5.80 5.29 -12.10
N ALA A 107 4.98 4.63 -11.29
CA ALA A 107 5.38 3.48 -10.50
C ALA A 107 5.68 2.24 -11.34
N LEU A 108 4.98 2.04 -12.46
CA LEU A 108 5.15 0.87 -13.34
C LEU A 108 6.52 0.83 -14.04
N PRO A 109 7.01 1.89 -14.70
CA PRO A 109 8.36 1.85 -15.29
C PRO A 109 9.45 1.71 -14.23
N ILE A 110 9.28 2.33 -13.06
CA ILE A 110 10.19 2.16 -11.92
C ILE A 110 10.20 0.68 -11.48
N PHE A 111 9.03 0.08 -11.28
CA PHE A 111 8.88 -1.33 -10.95
C PHE A 111 9.54 -2.22 -11.99
N ALA A 112 9.24 -2.03 -13.28
CA ALA A 112 9.77 -2.86 -14.36
C ALA A 112 11.30 -2.81 -14.43
N LEU A 113 11.90 -1.61 -14.42
CA LEU A 113 13.34 -1.43 -14.52
C LEU A 113 14.07 -2.03 -13.31
N THR A 114 13.55 -1.76 -12.10
CA THR A 114 14.17 -2.26 -10.87
C THR A 114 13.94 -3.77 -10.67
N ALA A 115 12.82 -4.33 -11.14
CA ALA A 115 12.57 -5.76 -11.15
C ALA A 115 13.48 -6.53 -12.12
N VAL A 116 13.70 -5.99 -13.33
CA VAL A 116 14.66 -6.56 -14.29
C VAL A 116 16.07 -6.55 -13.71
N TYR A 117 16.48 -5.43 -13.10
CA TYR A 117 17.78 -5.33 -12.44
C TYR A 117 17.92 -6.36 -11.31
N ASP A 118 16.91 -6.47 -10.43
CA ASP A 118 16.92 -7.44 -9.35
C ASP A 118 16.98 -8.88 -9.88
N LEU A 119 16.23 -9.20 -10.94
CA LEU A 119 16.25 -10.51 -11.58
C LEU A 119 17.64 -10.86 -12.11
N LEU A 120 18.27 -9.97 -12.88
CA LEU A 120 19.63 -10.19 -13.41
C LEU A 120 20.62 -10.45 -12.27
N ARG A 121 20.55 -9.64 -11.21
CA ARG A 121 21.37 -9.81 -10.02
C ARG A 121 21.13 -11.14 -9.30
N PHE A 122 19.87 -11.58 -9.18
CA PHE A 122 19.54 -12.87 -8.57
C PHE A 122 20.01 -14.06 -9.41
N ILE A 123 20.04 -13.94 -10.73
CA ILE A 123 20.63 -14.93 -11.63
C ILE A 123 22.14 -15.03 -11.39
N GLU A 124 22.85 -13.90 -11.34
CA GLU A 124 24.29 -13.84 -11.05
C GLU A 124 24.64 -14.44 -9.68
N TRP A 125 23.74 -14.31 -8.70
CA TRP A 125 23.88 -14.91 -7.37
C TRP A 125 23.46 -16.39 -7.30
N GLY A 126 23.23 -17.04 -8.44
CA GLY A 126 22.98 -18.48 -8.51
C GLY A 126 21.54 -18.91 -8.20
N VAL A 127 20.57 -17.98 -8.27
CA VAL A 127 19.13 -18.26 -8.06
C VAL A 127 18.33 -18.16 -9.36
N GLY A 128 18.94 -18.55 -10.48
CA GLY A 128 18.34 -18.43 -11.82
C GLY A 128 17.27 -19.49 -12.18
N TRP A 129 17.01 -20.49 -11.34
CA TRP A 129 16.12 -21.62 -11.67
C TRP A 129 14.65 -21.22 -11.89
N VAL A 130 14.23 -20.04 -11.41
CA VAL A 130 12.90 -19.45 -11.69
C VAL A 130 12.95 -18.25 -12.63
N ALA A 131 14.10 -17.98 -13.25
CA ALA A 131 14.29 -16.76 -14.03
C ALA A 131 13.28 -16.62 -15.18
N GLU A 132 13.06 -17.69 -15.94
CA GLU A 132 12.09 -17.69 -17.04
C GLU A 132 10.67 -17.40 -16.56
N ALA A 133 10.24 -18.08 -15.49
CA ALA A 133 8.93 -17.86 -14.89
C ALA A 133 8.74 -16.41 -14.40
N GLU A 134 9.78 -15.83 -13.79
CA GLU A 134 9.77 -14.44 -13.37
C GLU A 134 9.74 -13.47 -14.57
N ILE A 135 10.44 -13.75 -15.67
CA ILE A 135 10.35 -12.94 -16.90
C ILE A 135 8.92 -12.90 -17.41
N TYR A 136 8.25 -14.06 -17.53
CA TYR A 136 6.86 -14.12 -17.95
C TYR A 136 5.93 -13.41 -16.98
N LEU A 137 6.15 -13.57 -15.67
CA LEU A 137 5.36 -12.89 -14.64
C LEU A 137 5.50 -11.37 -14.72
N LEU A 138 6.72 -10.86 -14.83
CA LEU A 138 6.99 -9.43 -14.98
C LEU A 138 6.38 -8.89 -16.28
N ALA A 139 6.51 -9.61 -17.40
CA ALA A 139 5.87 -9.23 -18.66
C ALA A 139 4.35 -9.15 -18.52
N MET A 140 3.71 -10.14 -17.89
CA MET A 140 2.27 -10.12 -17.62
C MET A 140 1.84 -8.95 -16.73
N ILE A 141 2.61 -8.65 -15.67
CA ILE A 141 2.34 -7.51 -14.78
C ILE A 141 2.43 -6.20 -15.57
N VAL A 142 3.51 -6.02 -16.32
CA VAL A 142 3.75 -4.80 -17.11
C VAL A 142 2.67 -4.61 -18.18
N LEU A 143 2.31 -5.67 -18.90
CA LEU A 143 1.27 -5.62 -19.92
C LEU A 143 -0.10 -5.32 -19.29
N ALA A 144 -0.50 -6.06 -18.26
CA ALA A 144 -1.82 -5.89 -17.65
C ALA A 144 -1.96 -4.53 -16.95
N ALA A 145 -0.96 -4.11 -16.17
CA ALA A 145 -0.95 -2.79 -15.54
C ALA A 145 -0.80 -1.66 -16.58
N GLY A 146 -0.08 -1.90 -17.67
CA GLY A 146 0.02 -1.00 -18.81
C GLY A 146 -1.32 -0.79 -19.52
N VAL A 147 -2.06 -1.88 -19.79
CA VAL A 147 -3.44 -1.81 -20.30
C VAL A 147 -4.33 -0.99 -19.37
N ASP A 148 -4.20 -1.17 -18.06
CA ASP A 148 -4.96 -0.39 -17.08
C ASP A 148 -4.58 1.10 -17.09
N ALA A 149 -3.28 1.41 -17.16
CA ALA A 149 -2.73 2.76 -17.06
C ALA A 149 -2.94 3.60 -18.33
N TYR A 150 -2.78 2.98 -19.51
CA TYR A 150 -2.76 3.65 -20.82
C TYR A 150 -3.97 3.31 -21.69
N GLY A 151 -4.72 2.26 -21.38
CA GLY A 151 -5.89 1.86 -22.15
C GLY A 151 -7.10 2.78 -21.98
N SER A 152 -8.10 2.57 -22.84
CA SER A 152 -9.33 3.35 -22.89
C SER A 152 -10.07 3.35 -21.54
N ARG A 153 -10.79 4.45 -21.28
CA ARG A 153 -11.57 4.62 -20.05
C ARG A 153 -12.99 4.09 -20.30
N PRO A 154 -13.40 2.98 -19.69
CA PRO A 154 -14.78 2.54 -19.78
C PRO A 154 -15.70 3.58 -19.13
N LYS A 155 -16.91 3.75 -19.69
CA LYS A 155 -17.94 4.64 -19.13
C LYS A 155 -18.29 4.24 -17.69
N ASN A 156 -18.34 2.95 -17.41
CA ASN A 156 -18.51 2.41 -16.06
C ASN A 156 -17.12 2.13 -15.43
N PRO A 157 -16.69 2.88 -14.39
CA PRO A 157 -15.40 2.66 -13.76
C PRO A 157 -15.28 1.27 -13.12
N PHE A 158 -16.39 0.67 -12.65
CA PHE A 158 -16.40 -0.63 -11.99
C PHE A 158 -16.09 -1.80 -12.93
N ALA A 159 -16.15 -1.61 -14.26
CA ALA A 159 -15.76 -2.62 -15.24
C ALA A 159 -14.27 -3.00 -15.15
N GLN A 160 -13.42 -2.10 -14.61
CA GLN A 160 -11.97 -2.31 -14.49
C GLN A 160 -11.58 -3.20 -13.29
N ARG A 161 -12.55 -3.60 -12.45
CA ARG A 161 -12.26 -4.32 -11.21
C ARG A 161 -11.64 -5.70 -11.43
N ASN A 162 -12.11 -6.43 -12.45
CA ASN A 162 -11.59 -7.76 -12.75
C ASN A 162 -10.14 -7.72 -13.20
N LEU A 163 -9.80 -6.78 -14.09
CA LEU A 163 -8.41 -6.53 -14.48
C LEU A 163 -7.56 -6.15 -13.27
N ALA A 164 -8.05 -5.27 -12.39
CA ALA A 164 -7.33 -4.88 -11.18
C ALA A 164 -7.09 -6.06 -10.21
N ARG A 165 -8.07 -6.97 -10.05
CA ARG A 165 -7.90 -8.20 -9.24
C ARG A 165 -6.87 -9.14 -9.87
N PHE A 166 -6.88 -9.26 -11.19
CA PHE A 166 -5.89 -10.05 -11.92
C PHE A 166 -4.48 -9.48 -11.72
N ILE A 167 -4.29 -8.17 -11.88
CA ILE A 167 -2.99 -7.52 -11.64
C ILE A 167 -2.56 -7.70 -10.17
N LEU A 168 -3.48 -7.55 -9.22
CA LEU A 168 -3.20 -7.80 -7.81
C LEU A 168 -2.70 -9.24 -7.57
N LEU A 169 -3.36 -10.24 -8.18
CA LEU A 169 -2.94 -11.63 -8.09
C LEU A 169 -1.52 -11.82 -8.62
N LEU A 170 -1.21 -11.27 -9.80
CA LEU A 170 0.14 -11.33 -10.37
C LEU A 170 1.18 -10.66 -9.46
N LEU A 171 0.86 -9.53 -8.84
CA LEU A 171 1.73 -8.88 -7.85
C LEU A 171 1.92 -9.76 -6.60
N MET A 172 0.89 -10.44 -6.11
CA MET A 172 1.03 -11.37 -4.98
C MET A 172 1.89 -12.60 -5.31
N LEU A 173 1.83 -13.08 -6.55
CA LEU A 173 2.74 -14.10 -7.06
C LEU A 173 4.17 -13.57 -7.18
N ASN A 174 4.34 -12.33 -7.64
CA ASN A 174 5.66 -11.71 -7.69
C ASN A 174 6.26 -11.56 -6.29
N ALA A 175 5.47 -11.14 -5.29
CA ALA A 175 5.91 -11.12 -3.90
C ALA A 175 6.37 -12.49 -3.40
N LEU A 176 5.76 -13.58 -3.86
CA LEU A 176 6.16 -14.95 -3.52
C LEU A 176 7.50 -15.31 -4.16
N VAL A 177 7.69 -14.97 -5.44
CA VAL A 177 8.98 -15.16 -6.14
C VAL A 177 10.08 -14.37 -5.45
N GLN A 178 9.83 -13.10 -5.12
CA GLN A 178 10.77 -12.23 -4.42
C GLN A 178 11.11 -12.76 -3.01
N ALA A 179 10.13 -13.30 -2.29
CA ALA A 179 10.37 -13.99 -1.02
C ALA A 179 11.22 -15.25 -1.21
N GLY A 180 10.99 -16.01 -2.28
CA GLY A 180 11.77 -17.18 -2.68
C GLY A 180 13.24 -16.85 -2.89
N PHE A 181 13.53 -15.77 -3.62
CA PHE A 181 14.90 -15.29 -3.82
C PHE A 181 15.58 -14.92 -2.50
N ASP A 182 14.94 -14.07 -1.69
CA ASP A 182 15.49 -13.61 -0.41
C ASP A 182 15.78 -14.81 0.52
N VAL A 183 14.85 -15.76 0.61
CA VAL A 183 14.97 -16.94 1.48
C VAL A 183 15.99 -17.94 0.96
N ARG A 184 16.13 -18.09 -0.36
CA ARG A 184 17.13 -18.99 -0.93
C ARG A 184 18.55 -18.49 -0.61
N LEU A 185 18.78 -17.19 -0.74
CA LEU A 185 20.09 -16.58 -0.46
C LEU A 185 20.41 -16.55 1.03
N ALA A 186 19.47 -16.10 1.85
CA ALA A 186 19.72 -15.90 3.28
C ALA A 186 19.60 -17.21 4.10
N GLN A 187 18.78 -18.16 3.65
CA GLN A 187 18.30 -19.27 4.49
C GLN A 187 18.19 -20.61 3.73
N GLY A 188 18.79 -20.73 2.55
CA GLY A 188 18.86 -21.98 1.80
C GLY A 188 17.54 -22.48 1.19
N GLY A 189 16.42 -21.74 1.29
CA GLY A 189 15.17 -22.09 0.60
C GLY A 189 14.11 -22.79 1.44
N GLY A 190 14.14 -22.70 2.77
CA GLY A 190 13.15 -23.36 3.64
C GLY A 190 11.71 -22.84 3.44
N THR A 191 10.73 -23.75 3.47
CA THR A 191 9.30 -23.44 3.26
C THR A 191 8.72 -22.51 4.33
N TRP A 192 9.07 -22.70 5.61
CA TRP A 192 8.60 -21.82 6.69
C TRP A 192 9.13 -20.38 6.56
N PRO A 193 10.45 -20.15 6.39
CA PRO A 193 10.98 -18.84 6.01
C PRO A 193 10.28 -18.21 4.80
N LEU A 194 10.02 -18.99 3.75
CA LEU A 194 9.35 -18.53 2.53
C LEU A 194 7.95 -18.00 2.84
N LEU A 195 7.14 -18.78 3.55
CA LEU A 195 5.79 -18.38 3.92
C LEU A 195 5.79 -17.09 4.76
N VAL A 196 6.65 -17.01 5.77
CA VAL A 196 6.77 -15.81 6.64
C VAL A 196 7.22 -14.60 5.82
N ARG A 197 8.20 -14.75 4.93
CA ARG A 197 8.72 -13.67 4.10
C ARG A 197 7.69 -13.18 3.09
N TRP A 198 7.00 -14.10 2.43
CA TRP A 198 5.93 -13.78 1.49
C TRP A 198 4.78 -13.03 2.19
N LEU A 199 4.30 -13.54 3.32
CA LEU A 199 3.26 -12.88 4.11
C LEU A 199 3.70 -11.48 4.56
N HIS A 200 4.96 -11.31 4.97
CA HIS A 200 5.49 -10.00 5.33
C HIS A 200 5.52 -9.03 4.15
N LEU A 201 6.04 -9.46 3.00
CA LEU A 201 6.12 -8.63 1.79
C LEU A 201 4.74 -8.28 1.23
N ALA A 202 3.82 -9.25 1.19
CA ALA A 202 2.44 -9.02 0.79
C ALA A 202 1.76 -8.04 1.73
N ALA A 203 1.81 -8.27 3.05
CA ALA A 203 1.21 -7.39 4.04
C ALA A 203 1.82 -5.98 3.98
N PHE A 204 3.14 -5.86 3.78
CA PHE A 204 3.82 -4.58 3.57
C PHE A 204 3.28 -3.86 2.32
N GLY A 205 3.22 -4.57 1.19
CA GLY A 205 2.77 -4.01 -0.07
C GLY A 205 1.35 -3.49 -0.01
N LEU A 206 0.43 -4.31 0.51
CA LEU A 206 -0.98 -3.94 0.66
C LEU A 206 -1.17 -2.76 1.63
N TRP A 207 -0.40 -2.72 2.72
CA TRP A 207 -0.52 -1.66 3.71
C TRP A 207 0.03 -0.32 3.21
N LEU A 208 1.28 -0.31 2.72
CA LEU A 208 1.94 0.90 2.23
C LEU A 208 1.19 1.46 1.03
N GLY A 209 0.82 0.62 0.05
CA GLY A 209 0.03 1.06 -1.09
C GLY A 209 -1.38 1.54 -0.69
N GLY A 210 -1.99 0.93 0.34
CA GLY A 210 -3.24 1.43 0.93
C GLY A 210 -3.10 2.82 1.55
N ALA A 211 -1.98 3.11 2.23
CA ALA A 211 -1.68 4.44 2.76
C ALA A 211 -1.48 5.46 1.63
N VAL A 212 -0.72 5.10 0.60
CA VAL A 212 -0.52 5.93 -0.60
C VAL A 212 -1.85 6.23 -1.27
N TRP A 213 -2.73 5.24 -1.42
CA TRP A 213 -4.06 5.43 -1.98
C TRP A 213 -4.92 6.42 -1.18
N ASN A 214 -4.95 6.28 0.13
CA ASN A 214 -5.74 7.18 0.96
C ASN A 214 -5.23 8.62 0.89
N ILE A 215 -3.92 8.82 0.99
CA ILE A 215 -3.29 10.15 1.08
C ILE A 215 -3.29 10.87 -0.27
N PHE A 216 -2.90 10.19 -1.34
CA PHE A 216 -2.62 10.83 -2.64
C PHE A 216 -3.73 10.64 -3.67
N ILE A 217 -4.68 9.72 -3.46
CA ILE A 217 -5.72 9.40 -4.43
C ILE A 217 -7.10 9.76 -3.90
N THR A 218 -7.52 9.12 -2.80
CA THR A 218 -8.87 9.27 -2.23
C THR A 218 -9.11 10.69 -1.74
N VAL A 219 -8.18 11.22 -0.95
CA VAL A 219 -8.31 12.58 -0.38
C VAL A 219 -8.40 13.65 -1.47
N PRO A 220 -7.47 13.72 -2.45
CA PRO A 220 -7.61 14.69 -3.53
C PRO A 220 -8.85 14.46 -4.39
N ALA A 221 -9.27 13.20 -4.65
CA ALA A 221 -10.48 12.93 -5.42
C ALA A 221 -11.76 13.41 -4.70
N ALA A 222 -11.82 13.26 -3.38
CA ALA A 222 -12.96 13.73 -2.59
C ALA A 222 -13.01 15.26 -2.50
N ARG A 223 -11.86 15.93 -2.46
CA ARG A 223 -11.78 17.40 -2.44
C ARG A 223 -12.27 18.06 -3.72
N ASP A 224 -12.12 17.40 -4.87
CA ASP A 224 -12.61 17.91 -6.15
C ASP A 224 -14.14 17.77 -6.29
N ILE A 225 -14.76 16.85 -5.53
CA ILE A 225 -16.17 16.49 -5.65
C ILE A 225 -16.81 16.57 -4.26
N VAL A 226 -16.85 17.78 -3.69
CA VAL A 226 -17.36 18.00 -2.34
C VAL A 226 -18.88 17.84 -2.33
N SER A 227 -19.36 16.65 -1.95
CA SER A 227 -20.78 16.38 -1.70
C SER A 227 -20.97 15.28 -0.66
N LEU A 228 -22.11 15.29 0.04
CA LEU A 228 -22.44 14.25 1.04
C LEU A 228 -22.37 12.82 0.49
N PRO A 229 -22.91 12.51 -0.71
CA PRO A 229 -22.79 11.16 -1.28
C PRO A 229 -21.34 10.72 -1.52
N VAL A 230 -20.44 11.65 -1.87
CA VAL A 230 -19.01 11.34 -2.04
C VAL A 230 -18.34 11.05 -0.72
N VAL A 231 -18.73 11.75 0.36
CA VAL A 231 -18.26 11.46 1.71
C VAL A 231 -18.68 10.05 2.14
N VAL A 232 -19.93 9.66 1.85
CA VAL A 232 -20.43 8.29 2.11
C VAL A 232 -19.67 7.26 1.27
N ALA A 233 -19.38 7.55 0.00
CA ALA A 233 -18.59 6.66 -0.85
C ALA A 233 -17.17 6.45 -0.32
N ALA A 234 -16.49 7.54 0.05
CA ALA A 234 -15.15 7.50 0.59
C ALA A 234 -15.11 6.75 1.94
N SER A 235 -16.10 6.95 2.81
CA SER A 235 -16.16 6.29 4.12
C SER A 235 -16.40 4.78 4.00
N GLN A 236 -17.26 4.34 3.08
CA GLN A 236 -17.52 2.91 2.85
C GLN A 236 -16.27 2.19 2.33
N GLN A 237 -15.57 2.76 1.36
CA GLN A 237 -14.35 2.13 0.85
C GLN A 237 -13.24 2.13 1.93
N LEU A 238 -13.17 3.18 2.76
CA LEU A 238 -12.25 3.24 3.89
C LEU A 238 -12.57 2.17 4.96
N GLU A 239 -13.84 1.85 5.20
CA GLU A 239 -14.21 0.82 6.16
C GLU A 239 -13.72 -0.56 5.72
N HIS A 240 -13.83 -0.90 4.44
CA HIS A 240 -13.26 -2.13 3.91
C HIS A 240 -11.74 -2.19 4.10
N PHE A 241 -11.04 -1.07 3.86
CA PHE A 241 -9.61 -0.99 4.12
C PHE A 241 -9.29 -1.17 5.61
N ARG A 242 -10.06 -0.59 6.53
CA ARG A 242 -9.86 -0.77 7.98
C ARG A 242 -9.99 -2.23 8.39
N VAL A 243 -10.98 -2.93 7.87
CA VAL A 243 -11.15 -4.37 8.13
C VAL A 243 -9.91 -5.14 7.64
N ALA A 244 -9.41 -4.84 6.44
CA ALA A 244 -8.19 -5.47 5.93
C ALA A 244 -6.96 -5.13 6.80
N VAL A 245 -6.82 -3.87 7.23
CA VAL A 245 -5.72 -3.40 8.07
C VAL A 245 -5.68 -4.12 9.43
N ARG A 246 -6.84 -4.49 10.00
CA ARG A 246 -6.91 -5.29 11.24
C ARG A 246 -6.25 -6.66 11.10
N LEU A 247 -6.09 -7.19 9.89
CA LEU A 247 -5.36 -8.43 9.61
C LEU A 247 -3.92 -8.15 9.16
N ILE A 248 -3.74 -7.14 8.31
CA ILE A 248 -2.44 -6.80 7.71
C ILE A 248 -1.43 -6.32 8.76
N LEU A 249 -1.82 -5.45 9.70
CA LEU A 249 -0.90 -4.92 10.72
C LEU A 249 -0.39 -6.00 11.69
N PRO A 250 -1.25 -6.84 12.30
CA PRO A 250 -0.77 -7.96 13.10
C PRO A 250 0.12 -8.91 12.30
N THR A 251 -0.23 -9.19 11.04
CA THR A 251 0.60 -10.02 10.15
C THR A 251 2.00 -9.41 9.97
N LEU A 252 2.10 -8.12 9.67
CA LEU A 252 3.38 -7.42 9.54
C LEU A 252 4.24 -7.48 10.80
N ILE A 253 3.61 -7.24 11.95
CA ILE A 253 4.29 -7.23 13.25
C ILE A 253 4.80 -8.63 13.58
N ILE A 254 3.92 -9.64 13.53
CA ILE A 254 4.25 -11.03 13.87
C ILE A 254 5.33 -11.57 12.93
N THR A 255 5.14 -11.45 11.61
CA THR A 255 6.11 -11.93 10.63
C THR A 255 7.44 -11.17 10.71
N GLY A 256 7.42 -9.89 11.12
CA GLY A 256 8.62 -9.10 11.39
C GLY A 256 9.40 -9.62 12.60
N PHE A 257 8.71 -9.91 13.70
CA PHE A 257 9.33 -10.52 14.89
C PHE A 257 9.90 -11.91 14.60
N VAL A 258 9.15 -12.76 13.89
CA VAL A 258 9.62 -14.10 13.51
C VAL A 258 10.88 -14.02 12.64
N GLN A 259 10.96 -13.08 11.70
CA GLN A 259 12.17 -12.84 10.91
C GLN A 259 13.32 -12.30 11.76
N ALA A 260 13.06 -11.34 12.66
CA ALA A 260 14.10 -10.77 13.53
C ALA A 260 14.69 -11.80 14.50
N TYR A 261 13.83 -12.64 15.09
CA TYR A 261 14.22 -13.70 16.02
C TYR A 261 15.26 -14.66 15.42
N ARG A 262 15.20 -14.93 14.11
CA ARG A 262 16.20 -15.78 13.46
C ARG A 262 17.61 -15.19 13.45
N TYR A 263 17.75 -13.87 13.53
CA TYR A 263 19.07 -13.23 13.49
C TYR A 263 19.69 -13.07 14.88
N VAL A 264 18.87 -12.81 15.90
CA VAL A 264 19.37 -12.47 17.25
C VAL A 264 18.99 -13.47 18.33
N GLY A 265 18.06 -14.39 18.05
CA GLY A 265 17.53 -15.34 19.02
C GLY A 265 17.01 -14.64 20.28
N PHE A 266 17.38 -15.18 21.44
CA PHE A 266 17.14 -14.56 22.75
C PHE A 266 18.33 -13.74 23.28
N ASN A 267 19.40 -13.59 22.49
CA ASN A 267 20.59 -12.87 22.93
C ASN A 267 20.41 -11.36 22.70
N LEU A 268 19.88 -10.66 23.70
CA LEU A 268 19.67 -9.21 23.62
C LEU A 268 20.98 -8.42 23.44
N ASN A 269 22.11 -8.95 23.89
CA ASN A 269 23.41 -8.30 23.66
C ASN A 269 23.77 -8.24 22.18
N ALA A 270 23.27 -9.16 21.35
CA ALA A 270 23.47 -9.12 19.90
C ALA A 270 22.83 -7.89 19.23
N LEU A 271 21.82 -7.29 19.87
CA LEU A 271 21.15 -6.08 19.38
C LEU A 271 22.01 -4.83 19.51
N THR A 272 22.89 -4.76 20.51
CA THR A 272 23.74 -3.58 20.75
C THR A 272 25.19 -3.80 20.34
N ALA A 273 25.62 -5.06 20.18
CA ALA A 273 26.99 -5.42 19.85
C ALA A 273 27.39 -5.21 18.38
N SER A 274 26.43 -4.96 17.46
CA SER A 274 26.72 -4.85 16.03
C SER A 274 25.85 -3.80 15.34
N THR A 275 26.34 -3.24 14.23
CA THR A 275 25.56 -2.36 13.36
C THR A 275 24.26 -3.03 12.88
N PHE A 276 24.31 -4.34 12.62
CA PHE A 276 23.14 -5.13 12.24
C PHE A 276 22.08 -5.15 13.35
N GLY A 277 22.50 -5.33 14.60
CA GLY A 277 21.63 -5.24 15.78
C GLY A 277 21.00 -3.86 15.94
N TRP A 278 21.79 -2.79 15.76
CA TRP A 278 21.29 -1.41 15.84
C TRP A 278 20.25 -1.10 14.77
N LEU A 279 20.38 -1.65 13.56
CA LEU A 279 19.35 -1.53 12.52
C LEU A 279 18.04 -2.23 12.91
N ILE A 280 18.11 -3.41 13.57
CA ILE A 280 16.93 -4.08 14.12
C ILE A 280 16.27 -3.22 15.19
N LEU A 281 17.04 -2.72 16.15
CA LEU A 281 16.53 -1.83 17.22
C LEU A 281 15.87 -0.58 16.65
N THR A 282 16.51 0.06 15.65
CA THR A 282 15.96 1.25 14.99
C THR A 282 14.63 0.92 14.31
N LYS A 283 14.52 -0.23 13.64
CA LYS A 283 13.27 -0.66 13.02
C LYS A 283 12.18 -0.92 14.07
N LEU A 284 12.51 -1.56 15.18
CA LEU A 284 11.57 -1.79 16.30
C LEU A 284 11.10 -0.46 16.91
N LEU A 285 12.01 0.50 17.09
CA LEU A 285 11.66 1.85 17.55
C LEU A 285 10.69 2.54 16.60
N LEU A 286 10.95 2.49 15.29
CA LEU A 286 10.05 3.07 14.27
C LEU A 286 8.67 2.40 14.28
N ILE A 287 8.59 1.08 14.51
CA ILE A 287 7.31 0.39 14.69
C ILE A 287 6.61 0.87 15.97
N GLY A 288 7.34 1.06 17.07
CA GLY A 288 6.80 1.65 18.30
C GLY A 288 6.21 3.05 18.07
N VAL A 289 6.94 3.92 17.36
CA VAL A 289 6.46 5.24 16.93
C VAL A 289 5.18 5.11 16.09
N LEU A 290 5.15 4.17 15.16
CA LEU A 290 3.99 3.91 14.31
C LEU A 290 2.76 3.53 15.14
N ILE A 291 2.91 2.63 16.12
CA ILE A 291 1.85 2.22 17.05
C ILE A 291 1.34 3.45 17.83
N VAL A 292 2.23 4.27 18.37
CA VAL A 292 1.84 5.50 19.07
C VAL A 292 1.06 6.45 18.15
N VAL A 293 1.50 6.64 16.90
CA VAL A 293 0.78 7.45 15.91
C VAL A 293 -0.63 6.88 15.66
N PHE A 294 -0.80 5.57 15.56
CA PHE A 294 -2.12 4.96 15.38
C PHE A 294 -3.02 5.04 16.61
N LEU A 295 -2.46 4.93 17.81
CA LEU A 295 -3.21 5.10 19.07
C LEU A 295 -3.64 6.55 19.27
N THR A 296 -2.77 7.50 18.94
CA THR A 296 -3.01 8.95 19.11
C THR A 296 -3.83 9.57 17.98
N CYS A 297 -3.82 8.99 16.79
CA CYS A 297 -4.68 9.40 15.69
C CYS A 297 -6.01 8.64 15.80
N PRO A 298 -7.12 9.24 16.24
CA PRO A 298 -8.43 8.60 16.21
C PRO A 298 -8.95 8.57 14.77
N MET A 299 -8.25 7.83 13.91
CA MET A 299 -8.73 7.37 12.61
C MET A 299 -10.01 6.52 12.75
N TRP A 300 -10.33 6.15 14.00
CA TRP A 300 -11.47 5.36 14.44
C TRP A 300 -12.76 6.15 14.66
N ARG A 301 -12.75 7.47 14.99
CA ARG A 301 -14.02 8.20 15.25
C ARG A 301 -14.10 9.69 14.91
N ALA A 302 -13.00 10.45 14.79
CA ALA A 302 -13.09 11.94 14.79
C ALA A 302 -12.24 12.70 13.75
N CYS A 303 -11.34 12.01 13.04
CA CYS A 303 -10.40 12.64 12.09
C CYS A 303 -10.65 12.18 10.67
N SER A 304 -11.90 12.24 10.23
CA SER A 304 -12.17 12.32 8.81
C SER A 304 -11.35 13.45 8.18
N PRO A 305 -10.66 13.18 7.07
CA PRO A 305 -9.97 14.20 6.29
C PRO A 305 -10.94 15.22 5.63
N ILE A 306 -12.24 14.92 5.61
CA ILE A 306 -13.30 15.73 5.01
C ILE A 306 -14.15 16.34 6.14
N SER A 307 -14.28 17.67 6.17
CA SER A 307 -15.16 18.37 7.12
C SER A 307 -16.59 17.86 6.99
N GLY A 308 -17.20 17.44 8.12
CA GLY A 308 -18.60 16.98 8.16
C GLY A 308 -18.83 15.50 8.50
N MET A 309 -17.80 14.65 8.61
CA MET A 309 -17.97 13.25 9.05
C MET A 309 -18.08 13.08 10.59
N CYS A 310 -18.84 13.92 11.29
CA CYS A 310 -19.42 13.43 12.54
C CYS A 310 -20.54 12.47 12.18
N LYS A 311 -20.63 11.35 12.93
CA LYS A 311 -21.47 10.16 12.73
C LYS A 311 -22.46 10.23 11.55
N ILE A 312 -22.35 9.28 10.62
CA ILE A 312 -23.34 9.08 9.55
C ILE A 312 -24.77 8.98 10.12
N ASP A 313 -24.91 8.45 11.34
CA ASP A 313 -26.18 8.39 12.09
C ASP A 313 -26.77 9.79 12.37
N ASP A 314 -25.95 10.81 12.58
CA ASP A 314 -26.39 12.19 12.83
C ASP A 314 -26.94 12.86 11.54
N LEU A 315 -26.51 12.37 10.36
CA LEU A 315 -27.03 12.84 9.06
C LEU A 315 -28.39 12.21 8.75
N TYR A 316 -28.59 10.93 9.08
CA TYR A 316 -29.88 10.26 8.90
C TYR A 316 -30.92 10.70 9.93
N ALA A 317 -30.52 11.07 11.14
CA ALA A 317 -31.41 11.62 12.17
C ALA A 317 -32.04 12.98 11.77
N LYS A 318 -31.44 13.71 10.82
CA LYS A 318 -31.96 14.99 10.31
C LYS A 318 -32.90 14.85 9.11
N GLU A 319 -32.87 13.75 8.37
CA GLU A 319 -33.80 13.52 7.23
C GLU A 319 -35.16 12.96 7.69
N GLN A 320 -35.28 12.58 8.97
CA GLN A 320 -36.53 12.08 9.57
C GLN A 320 -37.30 13.13 10.41
N LYS A 321 -36.92 14.40 10.30
CA LYS A 321 -37.70 15.55 10.81
C LYS A 321 -38.05 16.46 9.65
#